data_AF-A0A378U016-F1
#
_entry.id   AF-A0A378U016-F1
#
_cell.length_a   1.000
_cell.length_b   1.000
_cell.length_c   1.000
_cell.angle_alpha   90.00
_cell.angle_beta   90.00
_cell.angle_gamma   90.00
#
_symmetry.space_group_name_H-M   'P 1'
#
loop_
_entity.id
_entity.type
_entity.pdbx_description
1 polymer ?
#
loop_
_entity_poly.entity_id
_entity_poly.type
_entity_poly.pdbx_seq_one_letter_code
_entity_poly.pdbx_strand_id
1 'polypeptide(L)'
;MQAVHWRLLAELSDGLPKHIAALAGKAGVKPQQLNGLWLKMPAHIRGLLRQQDGYWRLVRPLAVFSDECLSAVAGGFRAELLHTHPSSNDAVLMAAKRDIDAAHRYLCIVHEQTKGRGRQGRSWYSRIGECLTFSFGWVFERQQGELGALSLAVGLACCNALRRLGVPVQLKWPNDLVVGSDKLGGILIETMRSGGKTAAVIGIGLNFVLPKEIENATSVQAACQSVPPSAAKLLGILLGELDGILSEFAVHGFAPFLAAYEAANRDQGASVRLLHNGQVLEEGTVLGVTEQGVLRLETAGGEKRIASGEISLRQSIAPAGRAATRYLLLDGGNSRLKWAWAENGKIGNVSGAPYRDLQQLGEDWRHFGGNGVAIVGSAVCGDEKKALVQEKLAAEIEWLPSMPHALGIRNHYRNPAEHGSDRWFNALGSRRFSRNACVVVSCGTAVTIDALTDDGSYLGGSIMPGFHLMKEAMAMKTANLNRRIGRVYPFPTTTSNALASGMMDAVCGAVILMHGRLKEKIGGEKTVDVILTGGGAAKVAEALPQAFVLDNDIKIVDNLVIYGLLSWVGQE
;
A
#
# COMPACT_ATOMS: atom_id res chain seq x y z
N MET A 1 -8.39 9.48 28.72
CA MET A 1 -9.88 9.50 28.85
C MET A 1 -10.29 8.98 30.22
N GLN A 2 -11.49 9.30 30.72
CA GLN A 2 -12.02 8.75 31.99
C GLN A 2 -12.89 7.50 31.74
N ALA A 3 -13.14 6.69 32.77
CA ALA A 3 -13.93 5.45 32.68
C ALA A 3 -15.32 5.62 32.03
N VAL A 4 -16.00 6.75 32.26
CA VAL A 4 -17.30 7.05 31.62
C VAL A 4 -17.20 7.17 30.09
N HIS A 5 -16.07 7.66 29.57
CA HIS A 5 -15.86 7.77 28.12
C HIS A 5 -15.67 6.37 27.52
N TRP A 6 -14.91 5.50 28.17
CA TRP A 6 -14.73 4.13 27.71
C TRP A 6 -16.04 3.34 27.67
N ARG A 7 -16.85 3.42 28.73
CA ARG A 7 -18.19 2.80 28.76
C ARG A 7 -19.07 3.28 27.61
N LEU A 8 -19.14 4.60 27.41
CA LEU A 8 -19.94 5.17 26.32
C LEU A 8 -19.42 4.75 24.93
N LEU A 9 -18.10 4.72 24.74
CA LEU A 9 -17.50 4.32 23.47
C LEU A 9 -17.70 2.82 23.18
N ALA A 10 -17.60 1.97 24.20
CA ALA A 10 -17.83 0.53 24.09
C ALA A 10 -19.28 0.21 23.68
N GLU A 11 -20.26 0.91 24.25
CA GLU A 11 -21.68 0.73 23.87
C GLU A 11 -21.99 1.12 22.41
N LEU A 12 -21.13 1.93 21.79
CA LEU A 12 -21.27 2.39 20.40
C LEU A 12 -20.31 1.68 19.43
N SER A 13 -19.43 0.80 19.92
CA SER A 13 -18.31 0.25 19.14
C SER A 13 -18.74 -0.76 18.07
N ASP A 14 -19.96 -1.29 18.15
CA ASP A 14 -20.57 -2.15 17.12
C ASP A 14 -21.07 -1.35 15.90
N GLY A 15 -21.11 -0.02 15.98
CA GLY A 15 -21.62 0.85 14.91
C GLY A 15 -23.14 0.86 14.76
N LEU A 16 -23.88 0.15 15.63
CA LEU A 16 -25.33 0.07 15.57
C LEU A 16 -25.98 1.29 16.26
N PRO A 17 -27.17 1.74 15.81
CA PRO A 17 -27.92 2.79 16.50
C PRO A 17 -28.32 2.39 17.92
N LYS A 18 -28.04 3.26 18.89
CA LYS A 18 -28.46 3.12 20.29
C LYS A 18 -29.23 4.34 20.73
N HIS A 19 -30.34 4.14 21.44
CA HIS A 19 -31.14 5.24 21.98
C HIS A 19 -30.39 5.97 23.10
N ILE A 20 -30.47 7.30 23.14
CA ILE A 20 -29.72 8.12 24.11
C ILE A 20 -30.03 7.78 25.57
N ALA A 21 -31.24 7.33 25.88
CA ALA A 21 -31.59 6.94 27.26
C ALA A 21 -30.81 5.70 27.71
N ALA A 22 -30.62 4.72 26.83
CA ALA A 22 -29.84 3.51 27.13
C ALA A 22 -28.35 3.84 27.31
N LEU A 23 -27.81 4.68 26.40
CA LEU A 23 -26.43 5.16 26.49
C LEU A 23 -26.16 5.94 27.78
N ALA A 24 -27.09 6.83 28.15
CA ALA A 24 -27.01 7.60 29.38
C ALA A 24 -27.02 6.69 30.62
N GLY A 25 -27.91 5.69 30.64
CA GLY A 25 -27.96 4.67 31.70
C GLY A 25 -26.64 3.92 31.86
N LYS A 26 -26.05 3.44 30.76
CA LYS A 26 -24.76 2.73 30.75
C LYS A 26 -23.58 3.60 31.18
N ALA A 27 -23.57 4.86 30.76
CA ALA A 27 -22.57 5.84 31.17
C ALA A 27 -22.78 6.34 32.61
N GLY A 28 -23.94 6.10 33.23
CA GLY A 28 -24.29 6.57 34.57
C GLY A 28 -24.51 8.08 34.63
N VAL A 29 -25.10 8.67 33.57
CA VAL A 29 -25.36 10.12 33.45
C VAL A 29 -26.77 10.39 32.94
N LYS A 30 -27.22 11.65 32.97
CA LYS A 30 -28.48 12.07 32.33
C LYS A 30 -28.29 12.23 30.82
N PRO A 31 -29.32 11.97 29.98
CA PRO A 31 -29.22 12.10 28.51
C PRO A 31 -28.68 13.45 28.03
N GLN A 32 -29.03 14.54 28.70
CA GLN A 32 -28.58 15.90 28.36
C GLN A 32 -27.06 16.10 28.52
N GLN A 33 -26.39 15.26 29.33
CA GLN A 33 -24.95 15.35 29.58
C GLN A 33 -24.10 14.62 28.53
N LEU A 34 -24.71 13.77 27.70
CA LEU A 34 -23.98 12.92 26.73
C LEU A 34 -23.17 13.75 25.73
N ASN A 35 -23.74 14.83 25.18
CA ASN A 35 -23.03 15.70 24.24
C ASN A 35 -21.77 16.33 24.87
N GLY A 36 -21.89 16.81 26.11
CA GLY A 36 -20.76 17.38 26.85
C GLY A 36 -19.65 16.35 27.14
N LEU A 37 -20.01 15.10 27.41
CA LEU A 37 -19.05 14.00 27.53
C LEU A 37 -18.38 13.68 26.20
N TRP A 38 -19.15 13.61 25.11
CA TRP A 38 -18.63 13.25 23.80
C TRP A 38 -17.64 14.29 23.25
N LEU A 39 -17.84 15.58 23.55
CA LEU A 39 -16.90 16.63 23.16
C LEU A 39 -15.49 16.43 23.73
N LYS A 40 -15.34 15.69 24.85
CA LYS A 40 -14.05 15.36 25.47
C LYS A 40 -13.37 14.14 24.85
N MET A 41 -14.00 13.46 23.89
CA MET A 41 -13.38 12.36 23.15
C MET A 41 -12.22 12.86 22.27
N PRO A 42 -11.23 11.99 21.97
CA PRO A 42 -10.20 12.26 20.98
C PRO A 42 -10.79 12.73 19.65
N ALA A 43 -10.10 13.63 18.96
CA ALA A 43 -10.61 14.26 17.73
C ALA A 43 -10.98 13.23 16.65
N HIS A 44 -10.18 12.17 16.50
CA HIS A 44 -10.42 11.11 15.51
C HIS A 44 -11.65 10.25 15.83
N ILE A 45 -12.04 10.12 17.11
CA ILE A 45 -13.26 9.43 17.54
C ILE A 45 -14.47 10.35 17.42
N ARG A 46 -14.31 11.62 17.82
CA ARG A 46 -15.41 12.59 17.88
C ARG A 46 -16.13 12.74 16.54
N GLY A 47 -15.36 12.79 15.44
CA GLY A 47 -15.88 12.94 14.08
C GLY A 47 -16.67 11.74 13.54
N LEU A 48 -16.61 10.59 14.22
CA LEU A 48 -17.30 9.36 13.80
C LEU A 48 -18.77 9.30 14.25
N LEU A 49 -19.18 10.13 15.21
CA LEU A 49 -20.54 10.09 15.74
C LEU A 49 -21.56 10.62 14.72
N ARG A 50 -22.69 9.92 14.60
CA ARG A 50 -23.90 10.38 13.93
C ARG A 50 -25.06 10.36 14.91
N GLN A 51 -25.84 11.42 14.89
CA GLN A 51 -26.99 11.62 15.77
C GLN A 51 -28.21 11.86 14.90
N GLN A 52 -29.30 11.16 15.18
CA GLN A 52 -30.56 11.33 14.48
C GLN A 52 -31.70 10.87 15.40
N ASP A 53 -32.72 11.72 15.59
CA ASP A 53 -33.99 11.39 16.27
C ASP A 53 -33.83 10.69 17.64
N GLY A 54 -32.87 11.13 18.46
CA GLY A 54 -32.61 10.53 19.77
C GLY A 54 -31.79 9.24 19.75
N TYR A 55 -31.21 8.87 18.60
CA TYR A 55 -30.29 7.75 18.44
C TYR A 55 -28.89 8.22 18.08
N TRP A 56 -27.90 7.53 18.65
CA TRP A 56 -26.49 7.74 18.37
C TRP A 56 -25.92 6.47 17.74
N ARG A 57 -25.01 6.63 16.77
CA ARG A 57 -24.19 5.55 16.21
C ARG A 57 -22.83 6.07 15.78
N LEU A 58 -21.86 5.19 15.65
CA LEU A 58 -20.63 5.48 14.90
C LEU A 58 -20.81 5.16 13.42
N VAL A 59 -20.13 5.90 12.54
CA VAL A 59 -20.15 5.62 11.09
C VAL A 59 -19.53 4.27 10.71
N ARG A 60 -18.79 3.66 11.63
CA ARG A 60 -18.14 2.36 11.46
C ARG A 60 -17.89 1.71 12.83
N PRO A 61 -17.79 0.37 12.91
CA PRO A 61 -17.39 -0.31 14.14
C PRO A 61 -15.96 0.05 14.55
N LEU A 62 -15.62 -0.09 15.83
CA LEU A 62 -14.28 0.13 16.39
C LEU A 62 -13.83 -1.06 17.24
N ALA A 63 -12.50 -1.23 17.38
CA ALA A 63 -11.89 -2.24 18.26
C ALA A 63 -11.90 -1.78 19.72
N VAL A 64 -13.10 -1.68 20.31
CA VAL A 64 -13.31 -1.28 21.71
C VAL A 64 -14.32 -2.24 22.36
N PHE A 65 -14.01 -2.67 23.58
CA PHE A 65 -14.75 -3.65 24.36
C PHE A 65 -15.28 -3.03 25.67
N SER A 66 -16.35 -3.60 26.19
CA SER A 66 -16.69 -3.51 27.62
C SER A 66 -16.27 -4.81 28.32
N ASP A 67 -16.16 -4.80 29.64
CA ASP A 67 -15.87 -5.99 30.44
C ASP A 67 -16.91 -7.10 30.21
N GLU A 68 -18.19 -6.73 30.10
CA GLU A 68 -19.28 -7.69 29.85
C GLU A 68 -19.16 -8.30 28.46
N CYS A 69 -18.88 -7.47 27.44
CA CYS A 69 -18.71 -7.93 26.08
C CYS A 69 -17.48 -8.84 25.94
N LEU A 70 -16.38 -8.51 26.60
CA LEU A 70 -15.17 -9.32 26.61
C LEU A 70 -15.42 -10.67 27.29
N SER A 71 -16.04 -10.65 28.47
CA SER A 71 -16.38 -11.86 29.22
C SER A 71 -17.26 -12.81 28.41
N ALA A 72 -18.21 -12.27 27.62
CA ALA A 72 -19.10 -13.06 26.79
C ALA A 72 -18.39 -13.78 25.62
N VAL A 73 -17.27 -13.24 25.13
CA VAL A 73 -16.55 -13.80 23.97
C VAL A 73 -15.22 -14.48 24.33
N ALA A 74 -14.80 -14.42 25.60
CA ALA A 74 -13.51 -14.90 26.05
C ALA A 74 -13.33 -16.43 25.92
N GLY A 75 -14.41 -17.22 25.78
CA GLY A 75 -14.33 -18.62 25.32
C GLY A 75 -13.33 -19.50 26.08
N GLY A 76 -13.49 -19.64 27.40
CA GLY A 76 -12.59 -20.46 28.23
C GLY A 76 -11.25 -19.79 28.60
N PHE A 77 -11.00 -18.57 28.10
CA PHE A 77 -9.89 -17.73 28.56
C PHE A 77 -10.31 -16.90 29.77
N ARG A 78 -9.38 -16.71 30.71
CA ARG A 78 -9.52 -15.74 31.80
C ARG A 78 -9.15 -14.37 31.26
N ALA A 79 -10.15 -13.54 30.98
CA ALA A 79 -9.97 -12.27 30.30
C ALA A 79 -9.84 -11.08 31.25
N GLU A 80 -8.98 -10.12 30.87
CA GLU A 80 -8.82 -8.81 31.51
C GLU A 80 -8.79 -7.71 30.43
N LEU A 81 -9.51 -6.62 30.71
CA LEU A 81 -9.52 -5.44 29.85
C LEU A 81 -8.76 -4.30 30.53
N LEU A 82 -7.72 -3.81 29.84
CA LEU A 82 -7.00 -2.61 30.23
C LEU A 82 -7.26 -1.52 29.19
N HIS A 83 -7.62 -0.32 29.65
CA HIS A 83 -7.85 0.78 28.72
C HIS A 83 -6.55 1.38 28.18
N THR A 84 -5.54 1.52 29.03
CA THR A 84 -4.22 2.03 28.65
C THR A 84 -3.17 1.23 29.39
N HIS A 85 -2.18 0.71 28.67
CA HIS A 85 -1.05 -0.05 29.24
C HIS A 85 0.18 0.08 28.33
N PRO A 86 1.42 -0.09 28.81
CA PRO A 86 2.59 -0.12 27.92
C PRO A 86 2.47 -1.14 26.78
N SER A 87 2.12 -2.39 27.10
CA SER A 87 1.92 -3.48 26.13
C SER A 87 1.04 -4.58 26.73
N SER A 88 0.20 -5.20 25.93
CA SER A 88 -0.58 -6.39 26.31
C SER A 88 0.34 -7.59 26.64
N ASN A 89 1.47 -7.74 25.93
CA ASN A 89 2.48 -8.75 26.27
C ASN A 89 3.07 -8.53 27.66
N ASP A 90 3.33 -7.27 28.05
CA ASP A 90 3.90 -6.98 29.37
C ASP A 90 2.97 -7.42 30.51
N ALA A 91 1.66 -7.24 30.35
CA ALA A 91 0.67 -7.67 31.34
C ALA A 91 0.68 -9.20 31.54
N VAL A 92 0.68 -9.95 30.44
CA VAL A 92 0.72 -11.42 30.48
C VAL A 92 2.08 -11.94 30.98
N LEU A 93 3.19 -11.31 30.57
CA LEU A 93 4.53 -11.63 31.08
C LEU A 93 4.64 -11.41 32.59
N MET A 94 4.01 -10.36 33.13
CA MET A 94 3.97 -10.12 34.58
C MET A 94 3.21 -11.23 35.32
N ALA A 95 2.10 -11.71 34.76
CA ALA A 95 1.37 -12.86 35.31
C ALA A 95 2.26 -14.11 35.30
N ALA A 96 2.89 -14.41 34.16
CA ALA A 96 3.78 -15.56 34.00
C ALA A 96 4.95 -15.53 34.99
N LYS A 97 5.58 -14.36 35.22
CA LYS A 97 6.69 -14.19 36.17
C LYS A 97 6.30 -14.48 37.62
N ARG A 98 5.05 -14.19 37.99
CA ARG A 98 4.53 -14.47 39.35
C ARG A 98 4.24 -15.95 39.51
N ASP A 99 3.56 -16.52 38.53
CA ASP A 99 3.22 -17.93 38.46
C ASP A 99 3.05 -18.31 36.97
N ILE A 100 3.85 -19.27 36.52
CA ILE A 100 3.85 -19.70 35.12
C ILE A 100 2.50 -20.28 34.71
N ASP A 101 1.83 -20.98 35.62
CA ASP A 101 0.54 -21.62 35.35
C ASP A 101 -0.59 -20.58 35.35
N ALA A 102 -0.46 -19.49 36.10
CA ALA A 102 -1.42 -18.38 36.08
C ALA A 102 -1.48 -17.65 34.73
N ALA A 103 -0.44 -17.78 33.89
CA ALA A 103 -0.45 -17.24 32.53
C ALA A 103 -1.23 -18.11 31.54
N HIS A 104 -1.44 -19.41 31.83
CA HIS A 104 -2.17 -20.27 30.91
C HIS A 104 -3.60 -19.76 30.71
N ARG A 105 -3.99 -19.55 29.44
CA ARG A 105 -5.30 -19.02 29.03
C ARG A 105 -5.66 -17.66 29.65
N TYR A 106 -4.68 -16.92 30.18
CA TYR A 106 -4.90 -15.55 30.62
C TYR A 106 -4.83 -14.62 29.40
N LEU A 107 -5.96 -13.99 29.07
CA LEU A 107 -6.14 -13.06 27.95
C LEU A 107 -6.15 -11.63 28.47
N CYS A 108 -5.29 -10.78 27.93
CA CYS A 108 -5.29 -9.34 28.19
C CYS A 108 -5.54 -8.57 26.91
N ILE A 109 -6.58 -7.73 26.91
CA ILE A 109 -6.84 -6.75 25.84
C ILE A 109 -6.40 -5.38 26.32
N VAL A 110 -5.75 -4.62 25.43
CA VAL A 110 -5.38 -3.23 25.69
C VAL A 110 -5.95 -2.33 24.60
N HIS A 111 -6.80 -1.35 24.94
CA HIS A 111 -7.34 -0.43 23.93
C HIS A 111 -6.30 0.57 23.40
N GLU A 112 -5.36 0.99 24.25
CA GLU A 112 -4.29 1.92 23.91
C GLU A 112 -2.94 1.42 24.47
N GLN A 113 -2.05 0.99 23.58
CA GLN A 113 -0.68 0.64 23.95
C GLN A 113 0.24 1.85 23.83
N THR A 114 0.89 2.25 24.93
CA THR A 114 1.84 3.38 24.91
C THR A 114 3.25 2.99 24.49
N LYS A 115 3.58 1.69 24.54
CA LYS A 115 4.87 1.11 24.14
C LYS A 115 4.66 -0.21 23.40
N GLY A 116 3.70 -0.24 22.46
CA GLY A 116 3.44 -1.41 21.63
C GLY A 116 4.70 -1.83 20.87
N ARG A 117 4.98 -3.13 20.83
CA ARG A 117 6.21 -3.69 20.23
C ARG A 117 5.86 -4.70 19.14
N GLY A 118 6.65 -4.67 18.07
CA GLY A 118 6.80 -5.74 17.10
C GLY A 118 8.12 -6.47 17.32
N ARG A 119 8.50 -7.31 16.35
CA ARG A 119 9.78 -8.03 16.38
C ARG A 119 10.96 -7.07 16.16
N GLN A 120 12.14 -7.52 16.60
CA GLN A 120 13.40 -6.80 16.43
C GLN A 120 13.36 -5.35 16.97
N GLY A 121 12.57 -5.11 18.03
CA GLY A 121 12.46 -3.79 18.66
C GLY A 121 11.65 -2.75 17.86
N ARG A 122 10.98 -3.14 16.76
CA ARG A 122 10.10 -2.22 16.02
C ARG A 122 8.91 -1.82 16.89
N SER A 123 8.43 -0.60 16.72
CA SER A 123 7.23 -0.13 17.42
C SER A 123 5.97 -0.59 16.70
N TRP A 124 4.95 -0.98 17.48
CA TRP A 124 3.60 -1.20 16.99
C TRP A 124 2.75 0.02 17.33
N TYR A 125 2.39 0.81 16.32
CA TYR A 125 1.57 2.00 16.50
C TYR A 125 0.08 1.65 16.44
N SER A 126 -0.71 2.19 17.36
CA SER A 126 -2.16 2.05 17.38
C SER A 126 -2.81 3.29 17.98
N ARG A 127 -3.92 3.75 17.40
CA ARG A 127 -4.82 4.69 18.09
C ARG A 127 -6.04 3.94 18.62
N ILE A 128 -6.70 4.57 19.60
CA ILE A 128 -7.91 4.04 20.23
C ILE A 128 -8.92 3.63 19.15
N GLY A 129 -9.35 2.36 19.21
CA GLY A 129 -10.39 1.78 18.35
C GLY A 129 -9.95 1.36 16.94
N GLU A 130 -8.70 1.62 16.54
CA GLU A 130 -8.19 1.30 15.20
C GLU A 130 -7.56 -0.09 15.12
N CYS A 131 -6.91 -0.55 16.19
CA CYS A 131 -6.28 -1.86 16.22
C CYS A 131 -6.91 -2.74 17.29
N LEU A 132 -7.15 -4.00 16.97
CA LEU A 132 -7.40 -5.05 17.95
C LEU A 132 -6.05 -5.57 18.43
N THR A 133 -5.63 -5.13 19.63
CA THR A 133 -4.38 -5.55 20.26
C THR A 133 -4.67 -6.32 21.54
N PHE A 134 -4.23 -7.57 21.57
CA PHE A 134 -4.40 -8.45 22.72
C PHE A 134 -3.23 -9.42 22.83
N SER A 135 -3.03 -9.94 24.02
CA SER A 135 -2.07 -11.00 24.28
C SER A 135 -2.67 -12.05 25.18
N PHE A 136 -2.21 -13.28 25.04
CA PHE A 136 -2.58 -14.34 25.97
C PHE A 136 -1.41 -15.28 26.24
N GLY A 137 -1.46 -15.95 27.39
CA GLY A 137 -0.46 -16.96 27.75
C GLY A 137 -0.92 -18.37 27.39
N TRP A 138 0.02 -19.19 26.93
CA TRP A 138 -0.18 -20.63 26.75
C TRP A 138 1.03 -21.37 27.33
N VAL A 139 0.79 -22.40 28.13
CA VAL A 139 1.85 -23.11 28.87
C VAL A 139 2.03 -24.47 28.23
N PHE A 140 3.27 -24.79 27.89
CA PHE A 140 3.66 -26.04 27.28
C PHE A 140 4.58 -26.81 28.23
N GLU A 141 4.45 -28.13 28.24
CA GLU A 141 5.42 -29.04 28.86
C GLU A 141 6.64 -29.30 27.94
N ARG A 142 6.66 -28.68 26.75
CA ARG A 142 7.74 -28.75 25.78
C ARG A 142 8.87 -27.78 26.07
N GLN A 143 10.06 -28.09 25.54
CA GLN A 143 11.20 -27.19 25.60
C GLN A 143 11.05 -26.01 24.62
N GLN A 144 11.68 -24.88 24.95
CA GLN A 144 11.64 -23.66 24.13
C GLN A 144 12.07 -23.90 22.68
N GLY A 145 13.07 -24.76 22.43
CA GLY A 145 13.55 -25.08 21.09
C GLY A 145 12.52 -25.81 20.21
N GLU A 146 11.52 -26.45 20.81
CA GLU A 146 10.44 -27.14 20.09
C GLU A 146 9.31 -26.18 19.68
N LEU A 147 9.33 -24.93 20.15
CA LEU A 147 8.30 -23.92 19.86
C LEU A 147 8.63 -23.05 18.65
N GLY A 148 9.66 -23.39 17.87
CA GLY A 148 10.14 -22.58 16.74
C GLY A 148 9.06 -22.25 15.69
N ALA A 149 8.14 -23.19 15.47
CA ALA A 149 7.02 -23.03 14.54
C ALA A 149 5.74 -22.44 15.15
N LEU A 150 5.73 -22.11 16.44
CA LEU A 150 4.51 -21.68 17.15
C LEU A 150 3.89 -20.42 16.52
N SER A 151 4.72 -19.48 16.06
CA SER A 151 4.27 -18.27 15.36
C SER A 151 3.52 -18.59 14.06
N LEU A 152 3.92 -19.66 13.36
CA LEU A 152 3.28 -20.10 12.12
C LEU A 152 1.92 -20.73 12.40
N ALA A 153 1.83 -21.55 13.44
CA ALA A 153 0.57 -22.16 13.90
C ALA A 153 -0.43 -21.09 14.35
N VAL A 154 0.00 -20.13 15.18
CA VAL A 154 -0.83 -18.98 15.57
C VAL A 154 -1.27 -18.15 14.36
N GLY A 155 -0.36 -17.96 13.40
CA GLY A 155 -0.69 -17.32 12.12
C GLY A 155 -1.80 -18.04 11.38
N LEU A 156 -1.70 -19.37 11.27
CA LEU A 156 -2.71 -20.20 10.61
C LEU A 156 -4.08 -20.09 11.30
N ALA A 157 -4.13 -20.09 12.64
CA ALA A 157 -5.37 -19.88 13.40
C ALA A 157 -6.01 -18.53 13.07
N CYS A 158 -5.21 -17.47 13.05
CA CYS A 158 -5.66 -16.14 12.65
C CYS A 158 -6.18 -16.12 11.21
N CYS A 159 -5.48 -16.78 10.28
CA CYS A 159 -5.90 -16.88 8.89
C CYS A 159 -7.24 -17.59 8.74
N ASN A 160 -7.44 -18.72 9.43
CA ASN A 160 -8.69 -19.47 9.40
C ASN A 160 -9.86 -18.62 9.91
N ALA A 161 -9.68 -17.96 11.06
CA ALA A 161 -10.68 -17.08 11.65
C ALA A 161 -11.08 -15.93 10.72
N LEU A 162 -10.09 -15.24 10.15
CA LEU A 162 -10.31 -14.09 9.27
C LEU A 162 -10.93 -14.50 7.92
N ARG A 163 -10.54 -15.63 7.34
CA ARG A 163 -11.14 -16.16 6.10
C ARG A 163 -12.60 -16.54 6.30
N ARG A 164 -12.98 -17.11 7.45
CA ARG A 164 -14.40 -17.36 7.80
C ARG A 164 -15.24 -16.08 7.86
N LEU A 165 -14.59 -14.94 8.09
CA LEU A 165 -15.20 -13.62 8.11
C LEU A 165 -15.10 -12.88 6.76
N GLY A 166 -14.69 -13.58 5.69
CA GLY A 166 -14.59 -13.02 4.34
C GLY A 166 -13.39 -12.10 4.12
N VAL A 167 -12.34 -12.20 4.94
CA VAL A 167 -11.08 -11.49 4.71
C VAL A 167 -10.10 -12.43 3.98
N PRO A 168 -9.62 -12.10 2.77
CA PRO A 168 -8.74 -12.95 1.98
C PRO A 168 -7.28 -12.87 2.48
N VAL A 169 -7.07 -13.14 3.77
CA VAL A 169 -5.78 -13.06 4.42
C VAL A 169 -4.88 -14.23 4.01
N GLN A 170 -3.59 -13.95 3.94
CA GLN A 170 -2.51 -14.90 3.70
C GLN A 170 -1.43 -14.72 4.78
N LEU A 171 -0.54 -15.71 4.89
CA LEU A 171 0.59 -15.69 5.80
C LEU A 171 1.84 -15.20 5.09
N LYS A 172 2.59 -14.35 5.77
CA LYS A 172 3.94 -13.97 5.38
C LYS A 172 4.90 -14.41 6.47
N TRP A 173 5.83 -15.29 6.11
CA TRP A 173 6.84 -15.75 7.05
C TRP A 173 7.67 -14.58 7.61
N PRO A 174 8.00 -14.54 8.91
CA PRO A 174 7.71 -15.60 9.90
C PRO A 174 6.43 -15.40 10.75
N ASN A 175 5.74 -14.26 10.64
CA ASN A 175 4.77 -13.87 11.67
C ASN A 175 3.77 -12.78 11.25
N ASP A 176 3.70 -12.47 9.95
CA ASP A 176 2.86 -11.38 9.46
C ASP A 176 1.61 -11.92 8.77
N LEU A 177 0.49 -11.24 9.01
CA LEU A 177 -0.78 -11.45 8.33
C LEU A 177 -0.90 -10.40 7.24
N VAL A 178 -1.18 -10.80 6.01
CA VAL A 178 -1.17 -9.91 4.84
C VAL A 178 -2.38 -10.14 3.94
N VAL A 179 -2.77 -9.11 3.19
CA VAL A 179 -3.71 -9.23 2.07
C VAL A 179 -2.98 -8.66 0.85
N GLY A 180 -2.59 -9.53 -0.08
CA GLY A 180 -1.66 -9.15 -1.15
C GLY A 180 -0.32 -8.65 -0.59
N SER A 181 0.06 -7.42 -0.92
CA SER A 181 1.27 -6.77 -0.39
C SER A 181 1.09 -6.16 1.00
N ASP A 182 -0.16 -5.90 1.41
CA ASP A 182 -0.45 -5.03 2.54
C ASP A 182 -0.52 -5.79 3.85
N LYS A 183 0.11 -5.23 4.89
CA LYS A 183 0.11 -5.81 6.23
C LYS A 183 -1.23 -5.58 6.93
N LEU A 184 -1.89 -6.68 7.29
CA LEU A 184 -3.12 -6.69 8.08
C LEU A 184 -2.83 -6.76 9.58
N GLY A 185 -1.78 -7.49 9.97
CA GLY A 185 -1.49 -7.75 11.36
C GLY A 185 -0.13 -8.39 11.57
N GLY A 186 0.24 -8.56 12.83
CA GLY A 186 1.49 -9.20 13.21
C GLY A 186 1.35 -9.96 14.53
N ILE A 187 2.18 -10.99 14.65
CA ILE A 187 2.26 -11.85 15.83
C ILE A 187 3.62 -11.66 16.50
N LEU A 188 3.63 -11.49 17.82
CA LEU A 188 4.84 -11.42 18.63
C LEU A 188 4.76 -12.44 19.75
N ILE A 189 5.63 -13.44 19.71
CA ILE A 189 5.71 -14.46 20.76
C ILE A 189 6.97 -14.23 21.58
N GLU A 190 6.78 -14.12 22.88
CA GLU A 190 7.85 -14.10 23.88
C GLU A 190 7.70 -15.34 24.76
N THR A 191 8.79 -15.97 25.17
CA THR A 191 8.75 -17.19 25.97
C THR A 191 9.45 -17.01 27.30
N MET A 192 8.90 -17.62 28.35
CA MET A 192 9.52 -17.68 29.67
C MET A 192 9.53 -19.12 30.16
N ARG A 193 10.62 -19.53 30.80
CA ARG A 193 10.78 -20.88 31.35
C ARG A 193 10.82 -20.84 32.87
N SER A 194 10.07 -21.74 33.50
CA SER A 194 10.12 -21.96 34.96
C SER A 194 9.59 -23.37 35.28
N GLY A 195 10.20 -24.04 36.26
CA GLY A 195 9.71 -25.34 36.75
C GLY A 195 9.55 -26.43 35.67
N GLY A 196 10.42 -26.46 34.66
CA GLY A 196 10.35 -27.43 33.56
C GLY A 196 9.32 -27.10 32.47
N LYS A 197 8.43 -26.13 32.69
CA LYS A 197 7.43 -25.66 31.73
C LYS A 197 7.91 -24.44 30.96
N THR A 198 7.32 -24.23 29.78
CA THR A 198 7.55 -23.04 28.94
C THR A 198 6.22 -22.31 28.74
N ALA A 199 6.11 -21.08 29.23
CA ALA A 199 5.00 -20.19 28.92
C ALA A 199 5.33 -19.38 27.66
N ALA A 200 4.49 -19.50 26.63
CA ALA A 200 4.46 -18.62 25.48
C ALA A 200 3.47 -17.48 25.74
N VAL A 201 3.94 -16.24 25.71
CA VAL A 201 3.12 -15.03 25.69
C VAL A 201 2.96 -14.62 24.23
N ILE A 202 1.75 -14.79 23.73
CA ILE A 202 1.39 -14.62 22.32
C ILE A 202 0.64 -13.29 22.19
N GLY A 203 1.30 -12.28 21.63
CA GLY A 203 0.70 -11.00 21.29
C GLY A 203 0.25 -10.95 19.84
N ILE A 204 -0.98 -10.50 19.62
CA ILE A 204 -1.59 -10.36 18.30
C ILE A 204 -2.07 -8.92 18.13
N GLY A 205 -1.54 -8.25 17.12
CA GLY A 205 -2.00 -6.94 16.69
C GLY A 205 -2.64 -7.03 15.31
N LEU A 206 -3.93 -6.70 15.23
CA LEU A 206 -4.67 -6.62 13.97
C LEU A 206 -5.10 -5.18 13.70
N ASN A 207 -4.83 -4.69 12.49
CA ASN A 207 -5.43 -3.46 12.01
C ASN A 207 -6.92 -3.71 11.79
N PHE A 208 -7.78 -3.17 12.67
CA PHE A 208 -9.23 -3.35 12.56
C PHE A 208 -9.85 -2.29 11.64
N VAL A 209 -9.38 -1.05 11.78
CA VAL A 209 -9.67 0.09 10.90
C VAL A 209 -8.36 0.81 10.64
N LEU A 210 -8.09 1.17 9.38
CA LEU A 210 -6.95 2.02 9.05
C LEU A 210 -7.41 3.45 8.67
N PRO A 211 -6.66 4.48 9.09
CA PRO A 211 -6.66 5.77 8.42
C PRO A 211 -6.17 5.63 6.97
N LYS A 212 -6.64 6.51 6.07
CA LYS A 212 -6.31 6.43 4.63
C LYS A 212 -4.83 6.69 4.33
N GLU A 213 -4.08 7.16 5.33
CA GLU A 213 -2.73 7.70 5.20
C GLU A 213 -1.61 6.70 5.56
N ILE A 214 -1.94 5.43 5.87
CA ILE A 214 -0.93 4.39 6.19
C ILE A 214 -0.72 3.50 4.97
N GLU A 215 0.49 3.56 4.40
CA GLU A 215 0.89 2.76 3.24
C GLU A 215 1.27 1.32 3.62
N ASN A 216 1.15 0.40 2.65
CA ASN A 216 1.50 -1.03 2.79
C ASN A 216 0.82 -1.72 3.98
N ALA A 217 -0.35 -1.22 4.39
CA ALA A 217 -1.16 -1.78 5.46
C ALA A 217 -2.62 -1.83 5.00
N THR A 218 -3.30 -2.90 5.39
CA THR A 218 -4.74 -3.04 5.21
C THR A 218 -5.40 -3.29 6.56
N SER A 219 -6.72 -3.21 6.61
CA SER A 219 -7.50 -3.43 7.82
C SER A 219 -8.56 -4.49 7.61
N VAL A 220 -9.01 -5.11 8.70
CA VAL A 220 -10.09 -6.09 8.66
C VAL A 220 -11.32 -5.51 7.98
N GLN A 221 -11.69 -4.26 8.29
CA GLN A 221 -12.85 -3.63 7.66
C GLN A 221 -12.66 -3.35 6.16
N ALA A 222 -11.45 -2.97 5.74
CA ALA A 222 -11.19 -2.65 4.33
C ALA A 222 -11.07 -3.91 3.45
N ALA A 223 -10.52 -4.99 3.99
CA ALA A 223 -10.28 -6.23 3.25
C ALA A 223 -11.46 -7.22 3.33
N CYS A 224 -12.44 -7.00 4.21
CA CYS A 224 -13.61 -7.85 4.32
C CYS A 224 -14.49 -7.70 3.07
N GLN A 225 -14.72 -8.81 2.38
CA GLN A 225 -15.57 -8.88 1.18
C GLN A 225 -17.07 -8.96 1.52
N SER A 226 -17.40 -8.98 2.80
CA SER A 226 -18.77 -9.04 3.33
C SER A 226 -19.00 -7.91 4.34
N VAL A 227 -20.12 -7.93 5.07
CA VAL A 227 -20.36 -6.95 6.13
C VAL A 227 -19.27 -7.09 7.20
N PRO A 228 -18.50 -6.02 7.48
CA PRO A 228 -17.40 -6.12 8.43
C PRO A 228 -17.88 -6.58 9.83
N PRO A 229 -17.16 -7.51 10.47
CA PRO A 229 -17.55 -8.02 11.77
C PRO A 229 -17.35 -6.97 12.87
N SER A 230 -18.13 -7.05 13.94
CA SER A 230 -17.76 -6.39 15.21
C SER A 230 -16.45 -6.96 15.75
N ALA A 231 -15.67 -6.16 16.49
CA ALA A 231 -14.44 -6.62 17.11
C ALA A 231 -14.66 -7.81 18.07
N ALA A 232 -15.80 -7.84 18.79
CA ALA A 232 -16.18 -8.95 19.66
C ALA A 232 -16.39 -10.26 18.91
N LYS A 233 -17.14 -10.23 17.79
CA LYS A 233 -17.31 -11.39 16.91
C LYS A 233 -15.98 -11.89 16.34
N LEU A 234 -15.12 -10.98 15.88
CA LEU A 234 -13.79 -11.33 15.40
C LEU A 234 -12.96 -12.01 16.49
N LEU A 235 -12.90 -11.44 17.68
CA LEU A 235 -12.16 -11.99 18.81
C LEU A 235 -12.66 -13.37 19.21
N GLY A 236 -13.97 -13.58 19.34
CA GLY A 236 -14.53 -14.88 19.72
C GLY A 236 -14.16 -16.00 18.72
N ILE A 237 -14.19 -15.70 17.42
CA ILE A 237 -13.77 -16.67 16.39
C ILE A 237 -12.26 -16.90 16.44
N LEU A 238 -11.45 -15.85 16.65
CA LEU A 238 -10.00 -16.00 16.83
C LEU A 238 -9.67 -16.90 18.01
N LEU A 239 -10.28 -16.67 19.18
CA LEU A 239 -10.01 -17.45 20.38
C LEU A 239 -10.38 -18.92 20.20
N GLY A 240 -11.49 -19.23 19.51
CA GLY A 240 -11.86 -20.60 19.18
C GLY A 240 -10.85 -21.30 18.26
N GLU A 241 -10.38 -20.63 17.21
CA GLU A 241 -9.34 -21.19 16.32
C GLU A 241 -7.98 -21.34 17.01
N LEU A 242 -7.61 -20.37 17.85
CA LEU A 242 -6.36 -20.40 18.62
C LEU A 242 -6.38 -21.53 19.63
N ASP A 243 -7.48 -21.71 20.36
CA ASP A 243 -7.66 -22.81 21.31
C ASP A 243 -7.45 -24.19 20.67
N GLY A 244 -8.09 -24.41 19.51
CA GLY A 244 -7.97 -25.65 18.76
C GLY A 244 -6.54 -25.91 18.29
N ILE A 245 -5.94 -24.95 17.56
CA ILE A 245 -4.59 -25.12 17.01
C ILE A 245 -3.54 -25.26 18.11
N LEU A 246 -3.62 -24.50 19.20
CA LEU A 246 -2.64 -24.56 20.28
C LEU A 246 -2.74 -25.88 21.07
N SER A 247 -3.94 -26.43 21.22
CA SER A 247 -4.14 -27.74 21.86
C SER A 247 -3.55 -28.86 21.02
N GLU A 248 -3.78 -28.85 19.71
CA GLU A 248 -3.20 -29.84 18.79
C GLU A 248 -1.68 -29.67 18.64
N PHE A 249 -1.18 -28.43 18.56
CA PHE A 249 0.26 -28.13 18.54
C PHE A 249 0.96 -28.62 19.80
N ALA A 250 0.33 -28.52 20.97
CA ALA A 250 0.91 -29.03 22.22
C ALA A 250 1.18 -30.54 22.15
N VAL A 251 0.30 -31.31 21.50
CA VAL A 251 0.43 -32.77 21.41
C VAL A 251 1.30 -33.20 20.23
N HIS A 252 1.12 -32.62 19.05
CA HIS A 252 1.71 -33.12 17.81
C HIS A 252 2.80 -32.23 17.21
N GLY A 253 3.06 -31.05 17.80
CA GLY A 253 3.96 -30.06 17.21
C GLY A 253 3.38 -29.46 15.93
N PHE A 254 4.24 -29.04 15.01
CA PHE A 254 3.79 -28.33 13.80
C PHE A 254 3.44 -29.23 12.60
N ALA A 255 3.89 -30.48 12.61
CA ALA A 255 3.79 -31.37 11.45
C ALA A 255 2.36 -31.46 10.84
N PRO A 256 1.27 -31.57 11.62
CA PRO A 256 -0.09 -31.62 11.05
C PRO A 256 -0.51 -30.35 10.29
N PHE A 257 0.09 -29.21 10.62
CA PHE A 257 -0.28 -27.91 10.05
C PHE A 257 0.52 -27.53 8.82
N LEU A 258 1.56 -28.29 8.46
CA LEU A 258 2.53 -27.90 7.43
C LEU A 258 1.86 -27.65 6.07
N ALA A 259 1.04 -28.60 5.60
CA ALA A 259 0.32 -28.46 4.33
C ALA A 259 -0.67 -27.27 4.33
N ALA A 260 -1.39 -27.08 5.44
CA ALA A 260 -2.32 -25.96 5.58
C ALA A 260 -1.60 -24.61 5.64
N TYR A 261 -0.43 -24.56 6.29
CA TYR A 261 0.43 -23.38 6.32
C TYR A 261 0.96 -23.05 4.93
N GLU A 262 1.50 -24.02 4.20
CA GLU A 262 2.03 -23.81 2.84
C GLU A 262 0.93 -23.33 1.87
N ALA A 263 -0.28 -23.88 1.98
CA ALA A 263 -1.44 -23.40 1.21
C ALA A 263 -1.86 -21.97 1.59
N ALA A 264 -1.61 -21.55 2.83
CA ALA A 264 -1.91 -20.19 3.30
C ALA A 264 -0.75 -19.20 3.11
N ASN A 265 0.47 -19.69 2.84
CA ASN A 265 1.67 -18.90 2.69
C ASN A 265 1.63 -18.11 1.38
N ARG A 266 1.60 -16.78 1.48
CA ARG A 266 1.57 -15.88 0.34
C ARG A 266 2.76 -16.11 -0.60
N ASP A 267 3.92 -16.39 -0.01
CA ASP A 267 5.19 -16.44 -0.74
C ASP A 267 5.54 -17.86 -1.20
N GLN A 268 4.67 -18.85 -1.03
CA GLN A 268 4.93 -20.24 -1.41
C GLN A 268 5.21 -20.35 -2.92
N GLY A 269 6.35 -20.96 -3.28
CA GLY A 269 6.77 -21.10 -4.68
C GLY A 269 7.20 -19.78 -5.36
N ALA A 270 7.20 -18.66 -4.64
CA ALA A 270 7.58 -17.36 -5.19
C ALA A 270 9.06 -17.05 -4.96
N SER A 271 9.64 -16.24 -5.86
CA SER A 271 10.99 -15.70 -5.66
C SER A 271 10.97 -14.54 -4.67
N VAL A 272 11.82 -14.64 -3.64
CA VAL A 272 11.91 -13.69 -2.54
C VAL A 272 13.36 -13.25 -2.30
N ARG A 273 13.49 -12.11 -1.63
CA ARG A 273 14.73 -11.64 -1.03
C ARG A 273 14.64 -11.81 0.48
N LEU A 274 15.62 -12.49 1.06
CA LEU A 274 15.79 -12.57 2.51
C LEU A 274 16.50 -11.30 2.99
N LEU A 275 15.85 -10.60 3.91
CA LEU A 275 16.32 -9.35 4.50
C LEU A 275 16.73 -9.57 5.96
N HIS A 276 17.83 -8.93 6.34
CA HIS A 276 18.24 -8.77 7.73
C HIS A 276 18.72 -7.34 7.95
N ASN A 277 18.10 -6.62 8.89
CA ASN A 277 18.36 -5.19 9.12
C ASN A 277 18.31 -4.33 7.84
N GLY A 278 17.41 -4.69 6.91
CA GLY A 278 17.24 -3.99 5.62
C GLY A 278 18.25 -4.35 4.53
N GLN A 279 19.24 -5.21 4.82
CA GLN A 279 20.19 -5.72 3.82
C GLN A 279 19.71 -7.04 3.24
N VAL A 280 19.86 -7.22 1.93
CA VAL A 280 19.60 -8.49 1.24
C VAL A 280 20.72 -9.45 1.60
N LEU A 281 20.39 -10.53 2.32
CA LEU A 281 21.33 -11.59 2.65
C LEU A 281 21.38 -12.66 1.55
N GLU A 282 20.21 -13.04 1.04
CA GLU A 282 20.04 -14.14 0.10
C GLU A 282 18.85 -13.86 -0.82
N GLU A 283 18.84 -14.49 -1.99
CA GLU A 283 17.71 -14.51 -2.91
C GLU A 283 17.43 -15.96 -3.33
N GLY A 284 16.15 -16.29 -3.51
CA GLY A 284 15.76 -17.63 -3.92
C GLY A 284 14.26 -17.84 -4.00
N THR A 285 13.85 -19.06 -4.31
CA THR A 285 12.44 -19.46 -4.38
C THR A 285 12.02 -20.15 -3.09
N VAL A 286 10.91 -19.74 -2.50
CA VAL A 286 10.39 -20.36 -1.27
C VAL A 286 9.89 -21.77 -1.56
N LEU A 287 10.51 -22.76 -0.93
CA LEU A 287 10.10 -24.16 -1.00
C LEU A 287 9.09 -24.55 0.09
N GLY A 288 8.91 -23.69 1.11
CA GLY A 288 8.06 -23.95 2.26
C GLY A 288 8.82 -23.76 3.57
N VAL A 289 8.38 -24.46 4.62
CA VAL A 289 9.02 -24.44 5.94
C VAL A 289 9.25 -25.87 6.45
N THR A 290 10.18 -26.06 7.38
CA THR A 290 10.31 -27.32 8.10
C THR A 290 9.30 -27.43 9.23
N GLU A 291 9.19 -28.60 9.86
CA GLU A 291 8.39 -28.80 11.08
C GLU A 291 8.82 -27.91 12.26
N GLN A 292 10.06 -27.40 12.23
CA GLN A 292 10.57 -26.45 13.23
C GLN A 292 10.29 -24.99 12.86
N GLY A 293 9.62 -24.74 11.72
CA GLY A 293 9.27 -23.40 11.24
C GLY A 293 10.40 -22.69 10.50
N VAL A 294 11.46 -23.42 10.14
CA VAL A 294 12.63 -22.91 9.42
C VAL A 294 12.26 -22.77 7.94
N LEU A 295 12.48 -21.60 7.35
CA LEU A 295 12.21 -21.35 5.93
C LEU A 295 13.16 -22.17 5.06
N ARG A 296 12.62 -22.86 4.06
CA ARG A 296 13.37 -23.57 3.02
C ARG A 296 13.40 -22.71 1.76
N LEU A 297 14.59 -22.33 1.32
CA LEU A 297 14.80 -21.40 0.20
C LEU A 297 15.72 -22.04 -0.83
N GLU A 298 15.24 -22.23 -2.06
CA GLU A 298 16.06 -22.67 -3.18
C GLU A 298 16.87 -21.49 -3.72
N THR A 299 18.19 -21.53 -3.56
CA THR A 299 19.10 -20.47 -4.04
C THR A 299 19.94 -20.97 -5.21
N ALA A 300 20.72 -20.10 -5.85
CA ALA A 300 21.67 -20.52 -6.89
C ALA A 300 22.71 -21.56 -6.40
N GLY A 301 22.94 -21.63 -5.08
CA GLY A 301 23.83 -22.61 -4.45
C GLY A 301 23.11 -23.83 -3.88
N GLY A 302 21.83 -24.05 -4.20
CA GLY A 302 20.99 -25.12 -3.66
C GLY A 302 20.06 -24.67 -2.52
N GLU A 303 19.37 -25.65 -1.91
CA GLU A 303 18.46 -25.42 -0.78
C GLU A 303 19.22 -24.89 0.45
N LYS A 304 18.78 -23.73 0.96
CA LYS A 304 19.19 -23.16 2.23
C LYS A 304 18.06 -23.20 3.25
N ARG A 305 18.43 -23.37 4.52
CA ARG A 305 17.51 -23.38 5.67
C ARG A 305 17.74 -22.14 6.53
N ILE A 306 16.70 -21.31 6.68
CA ILE A 306 16.78 -19.99 7.32
C ILE A 306 15.89 -19.96 8.56
N ALA A 307 16.51 -19.88 9.74
CA ALA A 307 15.80 -19.90 11.03
C ALA A 307 15.27 -18.52 11.45
N SER A 308 15.82 -17.43 10.91
CA SER A 308 15.40 -16.06 11.27
C SER A 308 15.67 -15.07 10.12
N GLY A 309 14.84 -14.03 10.04
CA GLY A 309 14.92 -13.01 9.00
C GLY A 309 13.52 -12.47 8.65
N GLU A 310 13.48 -11.63 7.62
CA GLU A 310 12.25 -11.17 6.98
C GLU A 310 12.34 -11.46 5.49
N ILE A 311 11.28 -11.97 4.87
CA ILE A 311 11.24 -12.11 3.42
C ILE A 311 10.48 -10.94 2.79
N SER A 312 10.90 -10.54 1.61
CA SER A 312 10.14 -9.65 0.75
C SER A 312 10.05 -10.26 -0.63
N LEU A 313 8.88 -10.16 -1.26
CA LEU A 313 8.75 -10.59 -2.66
C LEU A 313 9.82 -9.88 -3.48
N ARG A 314 10.48 -10.63 -4.35
CA ARG A 314 11.34 -10.02 -5.37
C ARG A 314 10.41 -9.33 -6.34
N GLN A 315 10.24 -8.01 -6.21
CA GLN A 315 9.82 -7.21 -7.36
C GLN A 315 10.85 -7.50 -8.45
N SER A 316 10.44 -8.17 -9.52
CA SER A 316 11.29 -8.40 -10.68
C SER A 316 11.59 -7.05 -11.32
N ILE A 317 12.67 -6.42 -10.87
CA ILE A 317 13.24 -5.21 -11.48
C ILE A 317 14.63 -5.55 -12.05
N ALA A 318 14.91 -6.83 -12.29
CA ALA A 318 16.03 -7.27 -13.10
C ALA A 318 15.50 -8.26 -14.14
N PRO A 319 15.95 -8.14 -15.40
CA PRO A 319 15.35 -8.85 -16.50
C PRO A 319 15.49 -10.36 -16.26
N ALA A 320 14.36 -11.08 -16.24
CA ALA A 320 14.39 -12.45 -16.70
C ALA A 320 14.99 -12.40 -18.12
N GLY A 321 16.05 -13.18 -18.40
CA GLY A 321 16.72 -13.15 -19.70
C GLY A 321 15.69 -13.20 -20.83
N ARG A 322 15.48 -12.07 -21.51
CA ARG A 322 14.44 -11.94 -22.52
C ARG A 322 15.03 -12.30 -23.87
N ALA A 323 14.75 -13.53 -24.29
CA ALA A 323 15.01 -14.02 -25.64
C ALA A 323 14.00 -13.47 -26.69
N ALA A 324 13.07 -12.59 -26.30
CA ALA A 324 12.08 -12.02 -27.21
C ALA A 324 12.70 -10.87 -28.04
N THR A 325 12.72 -11.04 -29.36
CA THR A 325 13.15 -10.00 -30.32
C THR A 325 12.03 -9.04 -30.70
N ARG A 326 10.77 -9.35 -30.30
CA ARG A 326 9.54 -8.59 -30.61
C ARG A 326 8.75 -8.26 -29.35
N TYR A 327 8.27 -7.02 -29.28
CA TYR A 327 7.56 -6.47 -28.14
C TYR A 327 6.29 -5.71 -28.56
N LEU A 328 5.26 -5.78 -27.72
CA LEU A 328 4.16 -4.82 -27.69
C LEU A 328 4.33 -3.93 -26.45
N LEU A 329 4.62 -2.65 -26.67
CA LEU A 329 4.85 -1.66 -25.63
C LEU A 329 3.57 -0.89 -25.33
N LEU A 330 3.19 -0.75 -24.05
CA LEU A 330 1.94 -0.13 -23.63
C LEU A 330 2.17 1.11 -22.73
N ASP A 331 1.53 2.23 -23.06
CA ASP A 331 1.44 3.43 -22.22
C ASP A 331 -0.01 3.62 -21.75
N GLY A 332 -0.27 3.12 -20.54
CA GLY A 332 -1.54 3.10 -19.84
C GLY A 332 -1.81 4.39 -19.07
N GLY A 333 -2.03 5.49 -19.79
CA GLY A 333 -2.42 6.77 -19.20
C GLY A 333 -3.85 6.77 -18.65
N ASN A 334 -4.23 7.81 -17.91
CA ASN A 334 -5.56 7.89 -17.30
C ASN A 334 -6.72 8.02 -18.29
N SER A 335 -6.54 8.67 -19.44
CA SER A 335 -7.65 8.94 -20.38
C SER A 335 -7.68 8.02 -21.60
N ARG A 336 -6.53 7.47 -21.98
CA ARG A 336 -6.35 6.63 -23.17
C ARG A 336 -5.20 5.65 -22.96
N LEU A 337 -5.25 4.55 -23.69
CA LEU A 337 -4.12 3.66 -23.89
C LEU A 337 -3.41 4.07 -25.18
N LYS A 338 -2.08 4.10 -25.16
CA LYS A 338 -1.26 4.07 -26.38
C LYS A 338 -0.46 2.78 -26.41
N TRP A 339 -0.19 2.28 -27.60
CA TRP A 339 0.65 1.10 -27.77
C TRP A 339 1.52 1.20 -29.00
N ALA A 340 2.64 0.50 -28.98
CA ALA A 340 3.56 0.45 -30.09
C ALA A 340 4.15 -0.95 -30.25
N TRP A 341 4.28 -1.38 -31.50
CA TRP A 341 5.03 -2.58 -31.83
C TRP A 341 6.51 -2.23 -31.92
N ALA A 342 7.36 -3.05 -31.30
CA ALA A 342 8.80 -2.87 -31.34
C ALA A 342 9.50 -4.18 -31.71
N GLU A 343 10.51 -4.09 -32.56
CA GLU A 343 11.31 -5.22 -33.01
C GLU A 343 12.75 -4.77 -33.22
N ASN A 344 13.71 -5.56 -32.73
CA ASN A 344 15.15 -5.27 -32.85
C ASN A 344 15.52 -3.83 -32.42
N GLY A 345 14.95 -3.39 -31.29
CA GLY A 345 15.23 -2.06 -30.72
C GLY A 345 14.63 -0.88 -31.50
N LYS A 346 13.73 -1.11 -32.45
CA LYS A 346 13.04 -0.07 -33.24
C LYS A 346 11.53 -0.12 -32.99
N ILE A 347 10.93 1.05 -32.83
CA ILE A 347 9.47 1.20 -32.78
C ILE A 347 8.93 1.26 -34.21
N GLY A 348 7.94 0.44 -34.50
CA GLY A 348 7.11 0.50 -35.71
C GLY A 348 5.93 1.46 -35.52
N ASN A 349 4.73 0.98 -35.81
CA ASN A 349 3.52 1.80 -35.68
C ASN A 349 3.17 2.05 -34.20
N VAL A 350 2.84 3.31 -33.91
CA VAL A 350 2.27 3.73 -32.62
C VAL A 350 0.80 4.04 -32.82
N SER A 351 -0.04 3.36 -32.06
CA SER A 351 -1.49 3.52 -32.06
C SER A 351 -1.97 4.00 -30.69
N GLY A 352 -3.21 4.46 -30.60
CA GLY A 352 -3.80 4.82 -29.32
C GLY A 352 -5.29 5.05 -29.40
N ALA A 353 -5.98 4.66 -28.33
CA ALA A 353 -7.44 4.67 -28.28
C ALA A 353 -7.95 4.97 -26.86
N PRO A 354 -9.14 5.59 -26.71
CA PRO A 354 -9.77 5.72 -25.40
C PRO A 354 -10.20 4.34 -24.88
N TYR A 355 -10.14 4.10 -23.57
CA TYR A 355 -10.46 2.77 -22.99
C TYR A 355 -11.88 2.25 -23.28
N ARG A 356 -12.82 3.15 -23.58
CA ARG A 356 -14.19 2.78 -23.97
C ARG A 356 -14.27 2.08 -25.33
N ASP A 357 -13.22 2.18 -26.14
CA ASP A 357 -13.14 1.59 -27.48
C ASP A 357 -11.71 1.12 -27.75
N LEU A 358 -11.42 -0.13 -27.37
CA LEU A 358 -10.15 -0.81 -27.63
C LEU A 358 -10.27 -1.84 -28.76
N GLN A 359 -11.19 -1.65 -29.70
CA GLN A 359 -11.36 -2.58 -30.82
C GLN A 359 -10.08 -2.70 -31.66
N GLN A 360 -9.47 -1.55 -31.99
CA GLN A 360 -8.23 -1.51 -32.75
C GLN A 360 -7.08 -2.27 -32.08
N LEU A 361 -6.98 -2.23 -30.74
CA LEU A 361 -5.96 -2.99 -30.01
C LEU A 361 -6.12 -4.49 -30.22
N GLY A 362 -7.36 -5.00 -30.16
CA GLY A 362 -7.65 -6.42 -30.39
C GLY A 362 -7.46 -6.83 -31.85
N GLU A 363 -7.67 -5.94 -32.80
CA GLU A 363 -7.36 -6.15 -34.23
C GLU A 363 -5.85 -6.21 -34.47
N ASP A 364 -5.11 -5.23 -33.95
CA ASP A 364 -3.65 -5.18 -34.01
C ASP A 364 -3.04 -6.45 -33.36
N TRP A 365 -3.54 -6.87 -32.20
CA TRP A 365 -3.06 -8.07 -31.52
C TRP A 365 -3.32 -9.35 -32.32
N ARG A 366 -4.50 -9.49 -32.93
CA ARG A 366 -4.80 -10.64 -33.81
C ARG A 366 -3.90 -10.70 -35.04
N HIS A 367 -3.45 -9.55 -35.54
CA HIS A 367 -2.64 -9.48 -36.76
C HIS A 367 -1.14 -9.64 -36.49
N PHE A 368 -0.63 -9.03 -35.42
CA PHE A 368 0.82 -8.95 -35.15
C PHE A 368 1.28 -9.78 -33.95
N GLY A 369 0.36 -10.19 -33.06
CA GLY A 369 0.65 -10.96 -31.84
C GLY A 369 0.95 -12.44 -32.09
N GLY A 370 1.08 -13.20 -31.00
CA GLY A 370 1.39 -14.64 -31.04
C GLY A 370 2.70 -15.01 -30.34
N ASN A 371 3.18 -16.23 -30.60
CA ASN A 371 4.37 -16.78 -29.94
C ASN A 371 5.62 -15.92 -30.23
N GLY A 372 6.38 -15.59 -29.17
CA GLY A 372 7.62 -14.81 -29.28
C GLY A 372 7.45 -13.29 -29.15
N VAL A 373 6.23 -12.79 -28.92
CA VAL A 373 5.99 -11.37 -28.59
C VAL A 373 5.80 -11.22 -27.09
N ALA A 374 6.64 -10.40 -26.46
CA ALA A 374 6.46 -10.00 -25.06
C ALA A 374 5.65 -8.70 -24.94
N ILE A 375 4.70 -8.63 -24.01
CA ILE A 375 3.90 -7.43 -23.78
C ILE A 375 4.39 -6.74 -22.51
N VAL A 376 4.83 -5.49 -22.65
CA VAL A 376 5.43 -4.72 -21.56
C VAL A 376 4.80 -3.34 -21.52
N GLY A 377 4.39 -2.88 -20.35
CA GLY A 377 3.68 -1.62 -20.23
C GLY A 377 4.08 -0.80 -19.02
N SER A 378 3.82 0.50 -19.09
CA SER A 378 3.74 1.39 -17.93
C SER A 378 2.31 1.85 -17.81
N ALA A 379 1.74 1.79 -16.60
CA ALA A 379 0.36 2.21 -16.36
C ALA A 379 0.25 3.04 -15.08
N VAL A 380 -0.45 4.16 -15.21
CA VAL A 380 -0.94 4.99 -14.10
C VAL A 380 -2.48 5.02 -14.05
N CYS A 381 -3.12 4.28 -14.96
CA CYS A 381 -4.55 4.00 -14.89
C CYS A 381 -4.86 2.96 -13.80
N GLY A 382 -6.07 3.06 -13.22
CA GLY A 382 -6.56 2.09 -12.23
C GLY A 382 -6.80 0.69 -12.82
N ASP A 383 -6.97 -0.29 -11.94
CA ASP A 383 -7.00 -1.71 -12.33
C ASP A 383 -8.17 -2.08 -13.25
N GLU A 384 -9.31 -1.39 -13.16
CA GLU A 384 -10.43 -1.54 -14.10
C GLU A 384 -9.99 -1.34 -15.56
N LYS A 385 -9.15 -0.33 -15.82
CA LYS A 385 -8.66 -0.03 -17.17
C LYS A 385 -7.62 -1.05 -17.62
N LYS A 386 -6.75 -1.51 -16.71
CA LYS A 386 -5.81 -2.60 -17.01
C LYS A 386 -6.55 -3.89 -17.37
N ALA A 387 -7.65 -4.20 -16.68
CA ALA A 387 -8.49 -5.37 -16.97
C ALA A 387 -9.09 -5.29 -18.38
N LEU A 388 -9.54 -4.12 -18.84
CA LEU A 388 -10.01 -3.92 -20.22
C LEU A 388 -8.91 -4.21 -21.26
N VAL A 389 -7.67 -3.82 -20.99
CA VAL A 389 -6.53 -4.13 -21.86
C VAL A 389 -6.22 -5.64 -21.84
N GLN A 390 -6.21 -6.23 -20.64
CA GLN A 390 -5.98 -7.66 -20.44
C GLN A 390 -7.00 -8.53 -21.19
N GLU A 391 -8.27 -8.13 -21.21
CA GLU A 391 -9.33 -8.80 -21.96
C GLU A 391 -9.08 -8.79 -23.48
N LYS A 392 -8.58 -7.67 -24.03
CA LYS A 392 -8.32 -7.56 -25.48
C LYS A 392 -7.11 -8.35 -25.96
N LEU A 393 -6.08 -8.45 -25.12
CA LEU A 393 -4.84 -9.13 -25.49
C LEU A 393 -4.85 -10.62 -25.14
N ALA A 394 -5.56 -11.02 -24.07
CA ALA A 394 -5.63 -12.41 -23.62
C ALA A 394 -4.25 -13.10 -23.49
N ALA A 395 -3.22 -12.31 -23.15
CA ALA A 395 -1.83 -12.71 -23.01
C ALA A 395 -1.22 -12.00 -21.80
N GLU A 396 -0.14 -12.55 -21.25
CA GLU A 396 0.51 -11.98 -20.07
C GLU A 396 1.08 -10.58 -20.37
N ILE A 397 0.71 -9.60 -19.54
CA ILE A 397 1.18 -8.22 -19.64
C ILE A 397 2.06 -7.90 -18.44
N GLU A 398 3.33 -7.57 -18.69
CA GLU A 398 4.23 -7.10 -17.64
C GLU A 398 4.09 -5.59 -17.47
N TRP A 399 3.33 -5.18 -16.45
CA TRP A 399 3.22 -3.77 -16.07
C TRP A 399 4.39 -3.35 -15.16
N LEU A 400 5.29 -2.55 -15.71
CA LEU A 400 6.48 -2.05 -15.02
C LEU A 400 6.15 -0.85 -14.14
N PRO A 401 6.54 -0.90 -12.85
CA PRO A 401 6.44 0.24 -11.95
C PRO A 401 7.60 1.22 -12.17
N SER A 402 7.54 2.37 -11.49
CA SER A 402 8.72 3.16 -11.19
C SER A 402 9.70 2.37 -10.32
N MET A 403 10.99 2.64 -10.46
CA MET A 403 12.05 1.90 -9.75
C MET A 403 13.15 2.83 -9.20
N PRO A 404 13.95 2.37 -8.20
CA PRO A 404 15.01 3.17 -7.60
C PRO A 404 16.15 3.52 -8.56
N HIS A 405 16.42 2.68 -9.55
CA HIS A 405 17.48 2.87 -10.53
C HIS A 405 17.19 2.10 -11.82
N ALA A 406 17.43 2.70 -12.98
CA ALA A 406 17.40 2.03 -14.29
C ALA A 406 18.19 2.82 -15.33
N LEU A 407 18.84 2.12 -16.27
CA LEU A 407 19.50 2.73 -17.43
C LEU A 407 20.48 3.87 -17.05
N GLY A 408 21.21 3.69 -15.94
CA GLY A 408 22.14 4.70 -15.41
C GLY A 408 21.46 5.92 -14.76
N ILE A 409 20.14 5.90 -14.58
CA ILE A 409 19.38 6.93 -13.87
C ILE A 409 19.05 6.44 -12.46
N ARG A 410 19.43 7.23 -11.45
CA ARG A 410 19.02 7.04 -10.05
C ARG A 410 17.77 7.86 -9.75
N ASN A 411 16.75 7.21 -9.23
CA ASN A 411 15.51 7.82 -8.79
C ASN A 411 15.63 8.37 -7.36
N HIS A 412 15.47 9.68 -7.17
CA HIS A 412 15.48 10.30 -5.83
C HIS A 412 14.10 10.39 -5.19
N TYR A 413 13.05 9.84 -5.80
CA TYR A 413 11.77 9.67 -5.12
C TYR A 413 11.96 8.77 -3.90
N ARG A 414 11.57 9.25 -2.71
CA ARG A 414 11.81 8.54 -1.43
C ARG A 414 11.23 7.14 -1.44
N ASN A 415 10.05 7.00 -2.05
CA ASN A 415 9.37 5.73 -2.26
C ASN A 415 9.02 5.58 -3.75
N PRO A 416 9.84 4.88 -4.55
CA PRO A 416 9.59 4.74 -5.98
C PRO A 416 8.21 4.14 -6.32
N ALA A 417 7.55 3.43 -5.41
CA ALA A 417 6.20 2.91 -5.66
C ALA A 417 5.12 4.01 -5.76
N GLU A 418 5.30 5.15 -5.08
CA GLU A 418 4.41 6.32 -5.19
C GLU A 418 4.69 7.14 -6.46
N HIS A 419 5.84 6.92 -7.09
CA HIS A 419 6.22 7.64 -8.28
C HIS A 419 5.44 7.12 -9.49
N GLY A 420 4.69 8.00 -10.16
CA GLY A 420 3.98 7.67 -11.40
C GLY A 420 4.92 6.99 -12.41
N SER A 421 4.58 5.76 -12.81
CA SER A 421 5.42 4.96 -13.72
C SER A 421 5.61 5.66 -15.06
N ASP A 422 4.60 6.40 -15.53
CA ASP A 422 4.66 7.23 -16.73
C ASP A 422 5.77 8.30 -16.64
N ARG A 423 5.88 9.01 -15.52
CA ARG A 423 6.93 10.01 -15.26
C ARG A 423 8.31 9.37 -15.24
N TRP A 424 8.42 8.19 -14.65
CA TRP A 424 9.66 7.43 -14.65
C TRP A 424 10.10 7.03 -16.07
N PHE A 425 9.20 6.44 -16.85
CA PHE A 425 9.52 6.04 -18.23
C PHE A 425 9.67 7.25 -19.17
N ASN A 426 9.06 8.40 -18.86
CA ASN A 426 9.39 9.66 -19.53
C ASN A 426 10.84 10.08 -19.28
N ALA A 427 11.32 10.00 -18.03
CA ALA A 427 12.71 10.31 -17.69
C ALA A 427 13.70 9.31 -18.31
N LEU A 428 13.36 8.01 -18.35
CA LEU A 428 14.18 7.02 -19.06
C LEU A 428 14.20 7.27 -20.57
N GLY A 429 13.05 7.59 -21.16
CA GLY A 429 12.92 7.87 -22.58
C GLY A 429 13.66 9.14 -23.01
N SER A 430 13.73 10.15 -22.14
CA SER A 430 14.37 11.44 -22.44
C SER A 430 15.86 11.30 -22.80
N ARG A 431 16.53 10.28 -22.26
CA ARG A 431 17.95 10.00 -22.55
C ARG A 431 18.26 9.61 -23.98
N ARG A 432 17.26 9.20 -24.76
CA ARG A 432 17.44 9.00 -26.19
C ARG A 432 17.57 10.32 -26.97
N PHE A 433 17.14 11.43 -26.38
CA PHE A 433 17.02 12.74 -27.05
C PHE A 433 17.90 13.84 -26.43
N SER A 434 18.44 13.60 -25.23
CA SER A 434 19.42 14.49 -24.60
C SER A 434 20.35 13.75 -23.64
N ARG A 435 21.63 14.13 -23.69
CA ARG A 435 22.65 13.76 -22.69
C ARG A 435 22.89 14.86 -21.65
N ASN A 436 22.36 16.06 -21.88
CA ASN A 436 22.45 17.18 -20.94
C ASN A 436 21.54 16.92 -19.73
N ALA A 437 21.60 17.80 -18.73
CA ALA A 437 20.50 17.92 -17.80
C ALA A 437 19.24 18.32 -18.58
N CYS A 438 18.07 17.82 -18.18
CA CYS A 438 16.83 18.15 -18.87
C CYS A 438 15.65 18.30 -17.92
N VAL A 439 14.73 19.19 -18.31
CA VAL A 439 13.39 19.29 -17.76
C VAL A 439 12.45 18.52 -18.68
N VAL A 440 11.85 17.45 -18.17
CA VAL A 440 10.89 16.61 -18.91
C VAL A 440 9.48 17.04 -18.54
N VAL A 441 8.71 17.48 -19.53
CA VAL A 441 7.37 18.03 -19.35
C VAL A 441 6.36 17.16 -20.08
N SER A 442 5.46 16.52 -19.34
CA SER A 442 4.34 15.77 -19.92
C SER A 442 3.07 16.60 -19.87
N CYS A 443 2.53 16.99 -21.03
CA CYS A 443 1.33 17.79 -21.17
C CYS A 443 0.09 16.91 -21.44
N GLY A 444 -0.27 16.08 -20.46
CA GLY A 444 -1.41 15.16 -20.51
C GLY A 444 -2.65 15.67 -19.75
N THR A 445 -3.43 14.72 -19.22
CA THR A 445 -4.58 14.99 -18.34
C THR A 445 -4.15 15.76 -17.09
N ALA A 446 -3.02 15.36 -16.51
CA ALA A 446 -2.21 16.19 -15.62
C ALA A 446 -0.97 16.65 -16.39
N VAL A 447 -0.46 17.83 -16.05
CA VAL A 447 0.85 18.29 -16.50
C VAL A 447 1.88 17.88 -15.45
N THR A 448 2.96 17.23 -15.87
CA THR A 448 4.12 16.93 -15.00
C THR A 448 5.34 17.67 -15.52
N ILE A 449 6.20 18.12 -14.60
CA ILE A 449 7.45 18.83 -14.92
C ILE A 449 8.53 18.26 -14.03
N ASP A 450 9.42 17.48 -14.62
CA ASP A 450 10.38 16.62 -13.93
C ASP A 450 11.81 17.03 -14.26
N ALA A 451 12.71 16.99 -13.28
CA ALA A 451 14.10 17.39 -13.42
C ALA A 451 15.04 16.18 -13.39
N LEU A 452 15.90 16.09 -14.40
CA LEU A 452 16.92 15.07 -14.55
C LEU A 452 18.28 15.74 -14.81
N THR A 453 19.27 15.54 -13.94
CA THR A 453 20.64 16.09 -14.09
C THR A 453 21.41 15.34 -15.17
N ASP A 454 22.50 15.89 -15.69
CA ASP A 454 23.39 15.24 -16.67
C ASP A 454 24.03 13.95 -16.15
N ASP A 455 24.29 13.86 -14.83
CA ASP A 455 24.87 12.68 -14.18
C ASP A 455 23.90 11.53 -13.90
N GLY A 456 22.64 11.63 -14.36
CA GLY A 456 21.65 10.58 -14.20
C GLY A 456 20.87 10.64 -12.87
N SER A 457 20.85 11.77 -12.18
CA SER A 457 20.00 11.94 -10.99
C SER A 457 18.62 12.46 -11.37
N TYR A 458 17.59 11.61 -11.25
CA TYR A 458 16.20 12.04 -11.33
C TYR A 458 15.79 12.70 -10.00
N LEU A 459 15.61 14.02 -10.01
CA LEU A 459 15.41 14.82 -8.80
C LEU A 459 13.95 14.90 -8.35
N GLY A 460 13.02 14.41 -9.18
CA GLY A 460 11.58 14.61 -9.00
C GLY A 460 11.07 15.84 -9.72
N GLY A 461 9.85 16.27 -9.39
CA GLY A 461 9.17 17.31 -10.16
C GLY A 461 7.80 17.69 -9.61
N SER A 462 7.12 18.59 -10.30
CA SER A 462 5.77 19.05 -9.96
C SER A 462 4.70 18.33 -10.79
N ILE A 463 3.51 18.18 -10.20
CA ILE A 463 2.29 17.74 -10.88
C ILE A 463 1.28 18.88 -10.75
N MET A 464 0.64 19.23 -11.85
CA MET A 464 -0.46 20.20 -11.86
C MET A 464 -1.61 19.72 -12.76
N PRO A 465 -2.83 20.24 -12.58
CA PRO A 465 -3.94 19.89 -13.46
C PRO A 465 -3.60 20.25 -14.92
N GLY A 466 -3.96 19.42 -15.89
CA GLY A 466 -3.84 19.78 -17.30
C GLY A 466 -4.89 20.82 -17.70
N PHE A 467 -4.74 21.41 -18.90
CA PHE A 467 -5.63 22.48 -19.39
C PHE A 467 -7.13 22.15 -19.30
N HIS A 468 -7.50 20.90 -19.54
CA HIS A 468 -8.90 20.47 -19.45
C HIS A 468 -9.40 20.44 -18.00
N LEU A 469 -8.61 19.86 -17.08
CA LEU A 469 -8.94 19.82 -15.65
C LEU A 469 -8.96 21.21 -15.01
N MET A 470 -8.02 22.09 -15.38
CA MET A 470 -8.03 23.48 -14.94
C MET A 470 -9.34 24.16 -15.34
N LYS A 471 -9.77 23.98 -16.59
CA LYS A 471 -11.05 24.50 -17.09
C LYS A 471 -12.24 23.95 -16.30
N GLU A 472 -12.32 22.63 -16.12
CA GLU A 472 -13.43 21.97 -15.42
C GLU A 472 -13.52 22.43 -13.96
N ALA A 473 -12.38 22.53 -13.27
CA ALA A 473 -12.33 22.99 -11.89
C ALA A 473 -12.86 24.42 -11.73
N MET A 474 -12.52 25.31 -12.66
CA MET A 474 -13.04 26.69 -12.67
C MET A 474 -14.53 26.73 -12.97
N ALA A 475 -15.01 25.93 -13.93
CA ALA A 475 -16.43 25.86 -14.29
C ALA A 475 -17.32 25.33 -13.16
N MET A 476 -16.85 24.35 -12.36
CA MET A 476 -17.65 23.75 -11.28
C MET A 476 -17.78 24.59 -10.02
N LYS A 477 -16.78 25.41 -9.68
CA LYS A 477 -16.72 26.12 -8.38
C LYS A 477 -16.99 27.62 -8.46
N THR A 478 -17.22 28.18 -9.66
CA THR A 478 -17.45 29.62 -9.82
C THR A 478 -18.61 29.90 -10.79
N ALA A 479 -19.67 30.53 -10.30
CA ALA A 479 -20.92 30.75 -11.04
C ALA A 479 -20.74 31.56 -12.36
N ASN A 480 -19.65 32.31 -12.50
CA ASN A 480 -19.43 33.24 -13.62
C ASN A 480 -18.31 32.83 -14.61
N LEU A 481 -17.58 31.73 -14.37
CA LEU A 481 -16.46 31.28 -15.23
C LEU A 481 -16.78 30.06 -16.09
N ASN A 482 -18.00 29.54 -16.07
CA ASN A 482 -18.46 28.51 -17.00
C ASN A 482 -18.70 29.10 -18.40
N ARG A 483 -17.61 29.46 -19.10
CA ARG A 483 -17.62 30.11 -20.42
C ARG A 483 -16.78 29.33 -21.43
N ARG A 484 -16.96 29.63 -22.72
CA ARG A 484 -16.03 29.17 -23.76
C ARG A 484 -14.64 29.78 -23.52
N ILE A 485 -13.59 28.97 -23.62
CA ILE A 485 -12.21 29.43 -23.50
C ILE A 485 -11.89 30.33 -24.70
N GLY A 486 -11.24 31.47 -24.44
CA GLY A 486 -10.79 32.42 -25.44
C GLY A 486 -9.43 32.06 -26.03
N ARG A 487 -8.67 33.08 -26.46
CA ARG A 487 -7.29 32.92 -26.94
C ARG A 487 -6.31 33.45 -25.88
N VAL A 488 -5.07 32.98 -25.95
CA VAL A 488 -3.98 33.47 -25.10
C VAL A 488 -3.54 34.84 -25.57
N TYR A 489 -3.47 35.78 -24.65
CA TYR A 489 -2.92 37.12 -24.83
C TYR A 489 -2.04 37.49 -23.63
N PRO A 490 -0.94 38.24 -23.80
CA PRO A 490 -0.10 38.69 -22.68
C PRO A 490 -0.85 39.55 -21.65
N PHE A 491 -1.78 40.38 -22.11
CA PHE A 491 -2.59 41.26 -21.26
C PHE A 491 -4.09 41.08 -21.61
N PRO A 492 -4.73 40.00 -21.14
CA PRO A 492 -6.09 39.67 -21.54
C PRO A 492 -7.11 40.61 -20.89
N THR A 493 -7.97 41.23 -21.71
CA THR A 493 -9.01 42.17 -21.26
C THR A 493 -10.43 41.57 -21.22
N THR A 494 -10.56 40.27 -21.47
CA THR A 494 -11.84 39.54 -21.35
C THR A 494 -11.66 38.32 -20.46
N THR A 495 -12.72 37.93 -19.74
CA THR A 495 -12.68 36.74 -18.86
C THR A 495 -12.26 35.48 -19.60
N SER A 496 -12.78 35.24 -20.81
CA SER A 496 -12.45 34.05 -21.61
C SER A 496 -10.98 34.01 -22.02
N ASN A 497 -10.39 35.16 -22.39
CA ASN A 497 -8.97 35.26 -22.69
C ASN A 497 -8.12 35.18 -21.41
N ALA A 498 -8.58 35.77 -20.30
CA ALA A 498 -7.87 35.73 -19.02
C ALA A 498 -7.76 34.31 -18.46
N LEU A 499 -8.81 33.50 -18.62
CA LEU A 499 -8.77 32.07 -18.30
C LEU A 499 -7.77 31.32 -19.20
N ALA A 500 -7.80 31.58 -20.51
CA ALA A 500 -6.90 30.94 -21.46
C ALA A 500 -5.42 31.28 -21.16
N SER A 501 -5.11 32.57 -21.01
CA SER A 501 -3.78 33.06 -20.65
C SER A 501 -3.33 32.52 -19.30
N GLY A 502 -4.13 32.66 -18.24
CA GLY A 502 -3.74 32.23 -16.90
C GLY A 502 -3.41 30.73 -16.80
N MET A 503 -4.16 29.86 -17.50
CA MET A 503 -3.82 28.44 -17.57
C MET A 503 -2.50 28.18 -18.32
N MET A 504 -2.23 28.94 -19.39
CA MET A 504 -1.00 28.82 -20.16
C MET A 504 0.20 29.34 -19.38
N ASP A 505 0.08 30.54 -18.81
CA ASP A 505 1.10 31.18 -17.98
C ASP A 505 1.48 30.31 -16.78
N ALA A 506 0.50 29.62 -16.18
CA ALA A 506 0.77 28.67 -15.10
C ALA A 506 1.69 27.52 -15.52
N VAL A 507 1.46 26.95 -16.71
CA VAL A 507 2.28 25.84 -17.23
C VAL A 507 3.64 26.36 -17.69
N CYS A 508 3.69 27.39 -18.54
CA CYS A 508 4.94 27.97 -19.05
C CYS A 508 5.82 28.50 -17.91
N GLY A 509 5.24 29.20 -16.94
CA GLY A 509 5.95 29.70 -15.77
C GLY A 509 6.54 28.57 -14.93
N ALA A 510 5.84 27.45 -14.77
CA ALA A 510 6.35 26.30 -14.05
C ALA A 510 7.50 25.58 -14.80
N VAL A 511 7.46 25.55 -16.14
CA VAL A 511 8.58 25.04 -16.96
C VAL A 511 9.82 25.90 -16.76
N ILE A 512 9.68 27.22 -16.89
CA ILE A 512 10.77 28.18 -16.70
C ILE A 512 11.35 28.08 -15.29
N LEU A 513 10.48 27.96 -14.27
CA LEU A 513 10.91 27.85 -12.88
C LEU A 513 11.68 26.55 -12.60
N MET A 514 11.23 25.41 -13.14
CA MET A 514 11.95 24.15 -12.97
C MET A 514 13.28 24.17 -13.72
N HIS A 515 13.31 24.74 -14.93
CA HIS A 515 14.52 24.92 -15.71
C HIS A 515 15.56 25.75 -14.95
N GLY A 516 15.16 26.91 -14.42
CA GLY A 516 16.04 27.76 -13.60
C GLY A 516 16.57 27.04 -12.36
N ARG A 517 15.72 26.31 -11.63
CA ARG A 517 16.11 25.50 -10.46
C ARG A 517 17.14 24.43 -10.82
N LEU A 518 16.91 23.73 -11.94
CA LEU A 518 17.83 22.68 -12.40
C LEU A 518 19.16 23.30 -12.86
N LYS A 519 19.11 24.40 -13.60
CA LYS A 519 20.30 25.16 -14.04
C LYS A 519 21.16 25.59 -12.86
N GLU A 520 20.54 26.15 -11.82
CA GLU A 520 21.22 26.51 -10.57
C GLU A 520 21.83 25.28 -9.88
N LYS A 521 21.06 24.19 -9.78
CA LYS A 521 21.48 22.95 -9.13
C LYS A 521 22.73 22.32 -9.76
N ILE A 522 22.88 22.40 -11.08
CA ILE A 522 23.98 21.76 -11.82
C ILE A 522 25.17 22.70 -12.09
N GLY A 523 25.13 23.94 -11.60
CA GLY A 523 26.27 24.87 -11.64
C GLY A 523 26.19 26.00 -12.68
N GLY A 524 25.00 26.41 -13.12
CA GLY A 524 24.76 27.68 -13.83
C GLY A 524 25.27 27.78 -15.27
N GLU A 525 26.39 27.15 -15.60
CA GLU A 525 27.01 27.17 -16.92
C GLU A 525 26.54 26.00 -17.80
N LYS A 526 26.26 24.84 -17.19
CA LYS A 526 25.85 23.62 -17.91
C LYS A 526 24.49 23.77 -18.59
N THR A 527 24.35 23.29 -19.82
CA THR A 527 23.09 23.34 -20.59
C THR A 527 21.98 22.52 -19.92
N VAL A 528 20.76 23.06 -19.95
CA VAL A 528 19.54 22.36 -19.53
C VAL A 528 18.58 22.36 -20.72
N ASP A 529 18.29 21.18 -21.25
CA ASP A 529 17.33 21.00 -22.35
C ASP A 529 15.90 20.93 -21.77
N VAL A 530 14.89 21.28 -22.58
CA VAL A 530 13.48 21.08 -22.25
C VAL A 530 12.87 20.07 -23.23
N ILE A 531 12.36 18.96 -22.72
CA ILE A 531 11.70 17.93 -23.52
C ILE A 531 10.23 17.93 -23.18
N LEU A 532 9.40 18.33 -24.15
CA LEU A 532 7.95 18.38 -24.06
C LEU A 532 7.34 17.12 -24.70
N THR A 533 6.33 16.52 -24.05
CA THR A 533 5.58 15.38 -24.59
C THR A 533 4.10 15.49 -24.26
N GLY A 534 3.26 14.66 -24.89
CA GLY A 534 1.81 14.64 -24.65
C GLY A 534 1.02 15.66 -25.49
N GLY A 535 -0.31 15.54 -25.44
CA GLY A 535 -1.20 16.25 -26.38
C GLY A 535 -1.23 17.77 -26.25
N GLY A 536 -0.71 18.33 -25.14
CA GLY A 536 -0.56 19.78 -24.96
C GLY A 536 0.83 20.33 -25.32
N ALA A 537 1.80 19.50 -25.72
CA ALA A 537 3.20 19.90 -25.88
C ALA A 537 3.39 21.06 -26.87
N ALA A 538 2.79 20.96 -28.07
CA ALA A 538 2.89 22.01 -29.08
C ALA A 538 2.36 23.36 -28.59
N LYS A 539 1.23 23.36 -27.86
CA LYS A 539 0.64 24.59 -27.31
C LYS A 539 1.54 25.25 -26.27
N VAL A 540 2.23 24.44 -25.45
CA VAL A 540 3.19 24.95 -24.46
C VAL A 540 4.42 25.49 -25.17
N ALA A 541 4.96 24.77 -26.16
CA ALA A 541 6.10 25.22 -26.94
C ALA A 541 5.86 26.57 -27.63
N GLU A 542 4.69 26.75 -28.25
CA GLU A 542 4.28 27.99 -28.91
C GLU A 542 4.07 29.16 -27.93
N ALA A 543 3.71 28.87 -26.68
CA ALA A 543 3.40 29.88 -25.68
C ALA A 543 4.59 30.25 -24.78
N LEU A 544 5.69 29.50 -24.82
CA LEU A 544 6.90 29.86 -24.08
C LEU A 544 7.46 31.21 -24.58
N PRO A 545 7.99 32.06 -23.69
CA PRO A 545 8.53 33.36 -24.09
C PRO A 545 9.64 33.20 -25.14
N GLN A 546 9.60 34.01 -26.19
CA GLN A 546 10.54 33.91 -27.31
C GLN A 546 12.02 33.97 -26.85
N ALA A 547 12.35 34.83 -25.89
CA ALA A 547 13.70 34.88 -25.32
C ALA A 547 14.12 33.55 -24.68
N PHE A 548 13.22 32.92 -23.91
CA PHE A 548 13.48 31.61 -23.32
C PHE A 548 13.69 30.52 -24.37
N VAL A 549 12.92 30.54 -25.46
CA VAL A 549 13.06 29.58 -26.57
C VAL A 549 14.37 29.79 -27.33
N LEU A 550 14.81 31.03 -27.52
CA LEU A 550 16.08 31.33 -28.21
C LEU A 550 17.31 30.93 -27.38
N ASP A 551 17.21 31.01 -26.05
CA ASP A 551 18.32 30.73 -25.14
C ASP A 551 18.45 29.23 -24.76
N ASN A 552 17.47 28.39 -25.09
CA ASN A 552 17.41 27.01 -24.62
C ASN A 552 16.99 26.02 -25.71
N ASP A 553 17.50 24.78 -25.63
CA ASP A 553 17.11 23.70 -26.54
C ASP A 553 15.77 23.10 -26.09
N ILE A 554 14.73 23.29 -26.90
CA ILE A 554 13.36 22.83 -26.62
C ILE A 554 12.95 21.83 -27.69
N LYS A 555 12.62 20.61 -27.26
CA LYS A 555 12.24 19.50 -28.14
C LYS A 555 10.84 19.02 -27.81
N ILE A 556 10.03 18.80 -28.84
CA ILE A 556 8.78 18.03 -28.70
C ILE A 556 9.07 16.59 -29.10
N VAL A 557 8.86 15.66 -28.17
CA VAL A 557 9.04 14.23 -28.39
C VAL A 557 7.74 13.50 -28.06
N ASP A 558 7.07 12.99 -29.09
CA ASP A 558 5.87 12.21 -28.90
C ASP A 558 6.19 10.82 -28.34
N ASN A 559 5.29 10.31 -27.49
CA ASN A 559 5.31 8.94 -26.96
C ASN A 559 6.58 8.61 -26.15
N LEU A 560 7.04 9.56 -25.34
CA LEU A 560 8.28 9.43 -24.57
C LEU A 560 8.28 8.23 -23.60
N VAL A 561 7.12 7.88 -23.01
CA VAL A 561 6.95 6.65 -22.22
C VAL A 561 7.30 5.39 -23.02
N ILE A 562 6.82 5.30 -24.28
CA ILE A 562 7.10 4.17 -25.17
C ILE A 562 8.60 4.08 -25.47
N TYR A 563 9.27 5.21 -25.68
CA TYR A 563 10.73 5.24 -25.83
C TYR A 563 11.47 4.80 -24.57
N GLY A 564 10.95 5.14 -23.38
CA GLY A 564 11.47 4.65 -22.11
C GLY A 564 11.34 3.13 -21.97
N LEU A 565 10.16 2.60 -22.30
CA LEU A 565 9.91 1.15 -22.32
C LEU A 565 10.81 0.44 -23.34
N LEU A 566 10.99 1.01 -24.54
CA LEU A 566 11.89 0.47 -25.55
C LEU A 566 13.34 0.38 -25.04
N SER A 567 13.85 1.46 -24.43
CA SER A 567 15.19 1.46 -23.85
C SER A 567 15.32 0.45 -22.71
N TRP A 568 14.25 0.24 -21.94
CA TRP A 568 14.23 -0.76 -20.88
C TRP A 568 14.32 -2.19 -21.42
N VAL A 569 13.51 -2.53 -22.43
CA VAL A 569 13.49 -3.89 -23.00
C VAL A 569 14.70 -4.19 -23.88
N GLY A 570 15.40 -3.16 -24.38
CA GLY A 570 16.60 -3.29 -25.20
C GLY A 570 17.93 -3.36 -24.43
N GLN A 571 17.90 -3.66 -23.13
CA GLN A 571 19.10 -3.95 -22.34
C GLN A 571 19.60 -5.36 -22.70
N GLU A 572 20.60 -5.44 -23.58
CA GLU A 572 21.46 -6.63 -23.71
C GLU A 572 22.55 -6.62 -22.63
#